data_AF-A0A1I0MMB3-F1
#
_entry.id   AF-A0A1I0MMB3-F1
#
_cell.length_a   1.000
_cell.length_b   1.000
_cell.length_c   1.000
_cell.angle_alpha   90.00
_cell.angle_beta   90.00
_cell.angle_gamma   90.00
#
_symmetry.space_group_name_H-M   'P 1'
#
loop_
_entity.id
_entity.type
_entity.pdbx_description
1 polymer ?
#
loop_
_entity_poly.entity_id
_entity_poly.type
_entity_poly.pdbx_seq_one_letter_code
_entity_poly.pdbx_strand_id
1 'polypeptide(L)'
;MPDTKFGLDQVGNETPKWSKWMFRITIILTTVAAFVIAADPGIPDIIKVRIGVYLKGLDMLVLGFSKMFGVEVQDTTENKN
;
A
#
# COMPACT_ATOMS: atom_id res chain seq x y z
N MET A 1 13.39 15.59 9.37
CA MET A 1 12.57 14.48 8.84
C MET A 1 12.92 14.37 7.37
N PRO A 2 13.13 13.18 6.80
CA PRO A 2 13.47 13.09 5.39
C PRO A 2 12.33 13.68 4.55
N ASP A 3 12.65 14.58 3.64
CA ASP A 3 11.67 15.27 2.80
C ASP A 3 10.92 14.23 1.95
N THR A 4 9.66 13.98 2.32
CA THR A 4 8.80 13.04 1.61
C THR A 4 8.17 13.78 0.43
N LYS A 5 8.38 13.26 -0.77
CA LYS A 5 7.76 13.79 -2.00
C LYS A 5 6.69 12.82 -2.49
N PHE A 6 5.66 13.37 -3.12
CA PHE A 6 4.57 12.61 -3.73
C PHE A 6 4.53 12.89 -5.23
N GLY A 7 4.45 11.84 -6.03
CA GLY A 7 4.33 11.96 -7.48
C GLY A 7 4.74 10.70 -8.24
N LEU A 8 4.47 10.68 -9.54
CA LEU A 8 4.88 9.57 -10.42
C LEU A 8 6.41 9.47 -10.56
N ASP A 9 7.12 10.58 -10.34
CA ASP A 9 8.59 10.64 -10.37
C ASP A 9 9.26 9.89 -9.21
N GLN A 10 8.47 9.52 -8.18
CA GLN A 10 8.96 8.87 -6.97
C GLN A 10 8.88 7.34 -7.00
N VAL A 11 8.32 6.74 -8.06
CA VAL A 11 8.08 5.29 -8.18
C VAL A 11 9.37 4.46 -8.12
N GLY A 12 10.50 5.04 -8.52
CA GLY A 12 11.83 4.42 -8.42
C GLY A 12 12.60 4.69 -7.13
N ASN A 13 12.11 5.61 -6.29
CA ASN A 13 12.80 6.04 -5.07
C ASN A 13 12.42 5.15 -3.87
N GLU A 14 13.22 5.22 -2.81
CA GLU A 14 12.90 4.49 -1.58
C GLU A 14 11.59 5.01 -0.96
N THR A 15 10.64 4.12 -0.77
CA THR A 15 9.38 4.45 -0.09
C THR A 15 9.64 4.74 1.40
N PRO A 16 9.11 5.86 1.96
CA PRO A 16 9.28 6.19 3.37
C PRO A 16 8.80 5.06 4.29
N LYS A 17 9.50 4.82 5.39
CA LYS A 17 9.16 3.76 6.36
C LYS A 17 7.73 3.90 6.90
N TRP A 18 7.29 5.12 7.21
CA TRP A 18 5.94 5.38 7.73
C TRP A 18 4.86 5.00 6.70
N SER A 19 5.05 5.37 5.44
CA SER A 19 4.14 5.10 4.34
C SER A 19 4.06 3.60 4.08
N LYS A 20 5.22 2.93 4.00
CA LYS A 20 5.32 1.47 3.86
C LYS A 20 4.54 0.72 4.94
N TRP A 21 4.62 1.16 6.20
CA TRP A 21 3.87 0.54 7.30
C TRP A 21 2.37 0.82 7.23
N MET A 22 1.97 2.04 6.92
CA MET A 22 0.56 2.41 6.77
C MET A 22 -0.11 1.58 5.67
N PHE A 23 0.48 1.51 4.48
CA PHE A 23 -0.04 0.71 3.37
C PHE A 23 -0.07 -0.79 3.68
N ARG A 24 0.93 -1.32 4.40
CA ARG A 24 0.91 -2.71 4.87
C ARG A 24 -0.25 -3.00 5.82
N ILE A 25 -0.50 -2.11 6.78
CA ILE A 25 -1.61 -2.27 7.73
C ILE A 25 -2.94 -2.26 6.98
N THR A 26 -3.11 -1.35 6.02
CA THR A 26 -4.32 -1.30 5.19
C THR A 26 -4.56 -2.61 4.44
N ILE A 27 -3.53 -3.17 3.79
CA ILE A 27 -3.64 -4.44 3.05
C ILE A 27 -3.94 -5.62 3.98
N ILE A 28 -3.39 -5.62 5.19
CA ILE A 28 -3.70 -6.65 6.18
C ILE A 28 -5.18 -6.56 6.58
N LEU A 29 -5.68 -5.35 6.86
CA LEU A 29 -7.08 -5.13 7.23
C LEU A 29 -8.05 -5.54 6.12
N THR A 30 -7.78 -5.16 4.87
CA THR A 30 -8.62 -5.55 3.72
C THR A 30 -8.60 -7.06 3.51
N THR A 31 -7.46 -7.71 3.74
CA THR A 31 -7.33 -9.17 3.67
C THR A 31 -8.13 -9.87 4.77
N VAL A 32 -8.06 -9.37 6.01
CA VAL A 32 -8.88 -9.90 7.12
C VAL A 32 -10.38 -9.73 6.81
N ALA A 33 -10.80 -8.57 6.31
CA ALA A 33 -12.18 -8.34 5.90
C ALA A 33 -12.63 -9.31 4.80
N ALA A 34 -11.77 -9.57 3.81
CA ALA A 34 -12.05 -10.55 2.76
C ALA A 34 -12.26 -11.97 3.33
N PHE A 35 -11.46 -12.38 4.31
CA PHE A 35 -11.62 -13.68 4.96
C PHE A 35 -12.94 -13.78 5.73
N VAL A 36 -13.32 -12.72 6.48
CA VAL A 36 -14.59 -12.69 7.21
C VAL A 36 -15.77 -12.86 6.25
N ILE A 37 -15.79 -12.10 5.16
CA ILE A 37 -16.85 -12.15 4.15
C ILE A 37 -16.89 -13.51 3.44
N ALA A 38 -15.74 -14.11 3.18
CA ALA A 38 -15.67 -15.44 2.56
C ALA A 38 -16.21 -16.54 3.48
N ALA A 39 -15.91 -16.46 4.78
CA ALA A 39 -16.29 -17.44 5.78
C ALA A 39 -17.76 -17.34 6.22
N ASP A 40 -18.43 -16.21 6.02
CA ASP A 40 -19.81 -16.00 6.44
C ASP A 40 -20.80 -16.83 5.58
N PRO A 41 -21.50 -17.83 6.15
CA PRO A 41 -22.47 -18.64 5.42
C PRO A 41 -23.76 -17.89 5.06
N GLY A 42 -24.02 -16.74 5.69
CA GLY A 42 -25.20 -15.91 5.43
C GLY A 42 -25.10 -15.08 4.14
N ILE A 43 -23.92 -14.99 3.53
CA ILE A 43 -23.68 -14.21 2.32
C ILE A 43 -23.76 -15.14 1.09
N PRO A 44 -24.62 -14.84 0.09
CA PRO A 44 -24.65 -15.58 -1.17
C PRO A 44 -23.29 -15.59 -1.89
N ASP A 45 -22.92 -16.72 -2.49
CA ASP A 45 -21.60 -16.93 -3.10
C ASP A 45 -21.26 -15.89 -4.19
N ILE A 46 -22.26 -15.50 -4.99
CA ILE A 46 -22.08 -14.47 -6.03
C ILE A 46 -21.66 -13.11 -5.43
N ILE A 47 -22.18 -12.78 -4.25
CA ILE A 47 -21.86 -11.54 -3.54
C ILE A 47 -20.45 -11.63 -2.95
N LYS A 48 -20.08 -12.78 -2.37
CA LYS A 48 -18.71 -13.02 -1.87
C LYS A 48 -17.66 -12.81 -2.94
N VAL A 49 -17.88 -13.41 -4.12
CA VAL A 49 -16.96 -13.29 -5.26
C VAL A 49 -16.83 -11.82 -5.68
N ARG A 50 -17.95 -11.10 -5.82
CA ARG A 50 -17.93 -9.69 -6.23
C ARG A 50 -17.19 -8.80 -5.22
N ILE A 51 -17.47 -8.97 -3.92
CA ILE A 51 -16.78 -8.21 -2.87
C ILE A 51 -15.28 -8.55 -2.85
N GLY A 52 -14.93 -9.83 -2.99
CA GLY A 52 -13.54 -10.27 -3.08
C GLY A 52 -12.79 -9.60 -4.23
N VAL A 53 -13.39 -9.52 -5.42
CA VAL A 53 -12.80 -8.83 -6.59
C VAL A 53 -12.60 -7.35 -6.30
N TYR A 54 -13.58 -6.67 -5.71
CA TYR A 54 -13.44 -5.24 -5.36
C TYR A 54 -12.35 -4.99 -4.31
N LEU A 55 -12.27 -5.83 -3.28
CA LEU A 55 -11.21 -5.72 -2.27
C LEU A 55 -9.83 -5.93 -2.89
N LYS A 56 -9.68 -6.89 -3.81
CA LYS A 56 -8.40 -7.13 -4.49
C LYS A 56 -8.02 -6.02 -5.47
N GLY A 57 -8.99 -5.44 -6.17
CA GLY A 57 -8.78 -4.24 -6.98
C GLY A 57 -8.30 -3.06 -6.13
N LEU A 58 -8.90 -2.86 -4.96
CA LEU A 58 -8.49 -1.85 -4.00
C LEU A 58 -7.07 -2.11 -3.48
N ASP A 59 -6.72 -3.36 -3.14
CA ASP A 59 -5.35 -3.73 -2.72
C ASP A 59 -4.31 -3.35 -3.78
N MET A 60 -4.60 -3.58 -5.07
CA MET A 60 -3.70 -3.19 -6.16
C MET A 60 -3.55 -1.67 -6.29
N LEU A 61 -4.63 -0.90 -6.11
CA LEU A 61 -4.56 0.56 -6.10
C LEU A 61 -3.74 1.07 -4.90
N VAL A 62 -3.98 0.52 -3.71
CA VAL A 62 -3.26 0.84 -2.48
C VAL A 62 -1.76 0.56 -2.63
N LEU A 63 -1.40 -0.57 -3.25
CA LEU A 63 -0.01 -0.89 -3.60
C LEU A 63 0.57 0.11 -4.60
N GLY A 64 -0.17 0.50 -5.64
CA GLY A 64 0.24 1.52 -6.60
C GLY A 64 0.52 2.87 -5.94
N PHE A 65 -0.43 3.35 -5.11
CA PHE A 65 -0.29 4.59 -4.35
C PHE A 65 0.87 4.53 -3.36
N SER A 66 1.16 3.37 -2.77
CA SER A 66 2.30 3.23 -1.86
C SER A 66 3.64 3.57 -2.53
N LYS A 67 3.77 3.29 -3.84
CA LYS A 67 4.97 3.61 -4.61
C LYS A 67 5.06 5.06 -5.06
N MET A 68 3.97 5.83 -4.98
CA MET A 68 3.98 7.25 -5.33
C MET A 68 4.60 8.12 -4.23
N PHE A 69 4.86 7.55 -3.05
CA PHE A 69 5.60 8.19 -1.98
C PHE A 69 7.06 7.78 -2.06
N GLY A 70 7.94 8.76 -2.22
CA GLY A 70 9.38 8.54 -2.23
C GLY A 70 10.07 9.48 -1.25
N VAL A 71 11.23 9.03 -0.80
CA VAL A 71 12.20 9.84 -0.08
C VAL A 71 13.41 9.99 -0.98
N GLU A 72 13.84 11.23 -1.22
CA GLU A 72 15.15 11.46 -1.81
C GLU A 72 16.22 11.17 -0.75
N VAL A 73 17.05 10.16 -1.00
CA VAL A 73 18.26 9.95 -0.23
C VAL A 73 19.22 11.05 -0.67
N GLN A 74 19.31 12.13 0.11
CA GLN A 74 20.45 13.04 -0.02
C GLN A 74 21.69 12.24 0.39
N ASP A 75 22.46 11.78 -0.60
CA ASP A 75 23.79 11.24 -0.36
C ASP A 75 24.57 12.31 0.42
N THR A 76 24.86 12.05 1.69
CA THR A 76 25.83 12.83 2.46
C THR A 76 27.23 12.46 1.95
N THR A 77 27.53 12.82 0.71
CA THR A 77 28.89 12.91 0.15
C THR A 77 29.35 14.35 0.22
N GLU A 78 29.34 14.93 1.43
CA GLU A 78 30.06 16.17 1.70
C GLU A 78 31.30 15.88 2.54
N ASN A 79 32.44 15.83 1.84
CA ASN A 79 33.78 16.19 2.28
C ASN A 79 34.18 15.84 3.73
N LYS A 80 34.96 14.76 3.86
CA LYS A 80 36.13 14.77 4.74
C LYS A 80 37.37 14.49 3.91
N ASN A 81 37.85 15.54 3.24
CA ASN A 81 39.26 15.69 2.91
C ASN A 81 40.05 15.96 4.20
#